data_AF-A0A7L0Q1F5-F1
#
_entry.id   AF-A0A7L0Q1F5-F1
#
_cell.length_a   1.000
_cell.length_b   1.000
_cell.length_c   1.000
_cell.angle_alpha   90.00
_cell.angle_beta   90.00
_cell.angle_gamma   90.00
#
_symmetry.space_group_name_H-M   'P 1'
#
loop_
_entity.id
_entity.type
_entity.pdbx_description
1 polymer ?
#
loop_
_entity_poly.entity_id
_entity_poly.type
_entity_poly.pdbx_seq_one_letter_code
_entity_poly.pdbx_strand_id
1 'polypeptide(L)' 'GAAAPRALLAVPPPPGPLPPPLLAGLKTKTSLKRRCKDCFIVRRRGRLYVCCKTNPRHKQRKL' A
#
# COMPACT_ATOMS: atom_id res chain seq x y z
N GLY A 1 -12.08 6.56 54.04
CA GLY A 1 -12.94 6.22 52.91
C GLY A 1 -12.52 7.00 51.68
N ALA A 2 -12.74 6.42 50.49
CA ALA A 2 -12.50 6.95 49.14
C ALA A 2 -11.01 7.13 48.74
N ALA A 3 -10.56 6.83 47.51
CA ALA A 3 -11.12 6.18 46.34
C ALA A 3 -9.91 5.79 45.44
N ALA A 4 -9.89 4.56 44.91
CA ALA A 4 -8.83 4.12 43.99
C ALA A 4 -9.04 4.73 42.59
N PRO A 5 -8.00 5.28 41.93
CA PRO A 5 -8.11 5.62 40.51
C PRO A 5 -8.02 4.34 39.67
N ARG A 6 -9.02 4.20 38.80
CA ARG A 6 -9.23 3.08 37.88
C ARG A 6 -8.06 3.00 36.90
N ALA A 7 -7.23 1.97 37.05
CA ALA A 7 -6.24 1.61 36.05
C ALA A 7 -6.97 1.26 34.73
N LEU A 8 -6.84 2.15 33.73
CA LEU A 8 -7.21 1.83 32.36
C LEU A 8 -6.21 0.80 31.85
N LEU A 9 -6.59 -0.47 31.91
CA LEU A 9 -5.85 -1.56 31.30
C LEU A 9 -5.79 -1.28 29.79
N ALA A 10 -4.61 -0.87 29.31
CA ALA A 10 -4.29 -0.84 27.89
C ALA A 10 -4.29 -2.29 27.40
N VAL A 11 -5.43 -2.74 26.84
CA VAL A 11 -5.53 -4.05 26.22
C VAL A 11 -4.63 -4.03 24.97
N PRO A 12 -3.57 -4.86 24.88
CA PRO A 12 -2.78 -4.93 23.68
C PRO A 12 -3.66 -5.45 22.53
N PRO A 13 -3.54 -4.90 21.31
CA PRO A 13 -4.33 -5.40 20.18
C PRO A 13 -4.01 -6.89 19.97
N PRO A 14 -5.02 -7.73 19.68
CA PRO A 14 -4.81 -9.15 19.46
C PRO A 14 -3.84 -9.36 18.28
N PRO A 15 -2.98 -10.39 18.31
CA PRO A 15 -2.16 -10.79 17.18
C PRO A 15 -3.07 -11.43 16.12
N GLY A 16 -3.80 -10.59 15.39
CA GLY A 16 -4.56 -11.02 14.23
C GLY A 16 -3.60 -11.43 13.10
N PRO A 17 -3.97 -12.41 12.26
CA PRO A 17 -3.15 -12.79 11.12
C PRO A 17 -2.91 -11.57 10.23
N LEU A 18 -1.64 -11.24 10.01
CA LEU A 18 -1.24 -10.20 9.06
C LEU A 18 -1.85 -10.54 7.70
N PRO A 19 -2.50 -9.58 7.00
CA PRO A 19 -3.08 -9.87 5.69
C PRO A 19 -1.98 -10.41 4.77
N PRO A 20 -2.26 -11.43 3.94
CA PRO A 20 -1.29 -11.95 2.99
C PRO A 20 -0.76 -10.76 2.16
N PRO A 21 0.55 -10.72 1.84
CA PRO A 21 1.11 -9.64 1.06
C PRO A 21 0.30 -9.55 -0.23
N LEU A 22 -0.47 -8.46 -0.35
CA LEU A 22 -1.49 -8.30 -1.37
C LEU A 22 -0.84 -8.58 -2.72
N LEU A 23 -1.25 -9.72 -3.29
CA LEU A 23 -0.93 -10.25 -4.61
C LEU A 23 -0.30 -9.18 -5.51
N ALA A 24 1.00 -9.30 -5.80
CA ALA A 24 1.87 -8.29 -6.40
C ALA A 24 1.16 -7.19 -7.22
N GLY A 25 0.65 -6.18 -6.51
CA GLY A 25 -0.27 -5.18 -7.02
C GLY A 25 0.38 -3.88 -7.48
N LEU A 26 -0.48 -2.91 -7.83
CA LEU A 26 -0.12 -1.54 -8.23
C LEU A 26 0.63 -0.82 -7.09
N LYS A 27 1.88 -0.41 -7.34
CA LYS A 27 2.76 0.23 -6.35
C LYS A 27 2.65 1.74 -6.41
N THR A 28 2.26 2.40 -5.32
CA THR A 28 2.29 3.88 -5.28
C THR A 28 3.71 4.36 -4.98
N LYS A 29 4.24 5.31 -5.77
CA LYS A 29 5.60 5.85 -5.66
C LYS A 29 5.65 7.33 -5.97
N THR A 30 6.59 8.05 -5.37
CA THR A 30 6.85 9.45 -5.70
C THR A 30 7.50 9.63 -7.08
N SER A 31 8.27 8.68 -7.59
CA SER A 31 8.84 8.75 -8.94
C SER A 31 8.42 7.53 -9.75
N LEU A 32 8.06 7.76 -11.01
CA LEU A 32 7.67 6.71 -11.94
C LEU A 32 8.81 6.40 -12.89
N LYS A 33 9.14 5.11 -13.01
CA LYS A 33 10.15 4.61 -13.94
C LYS A 33 9.63 3.39 -14.68
N ARG A 34 9.90 3.32 -15.98
CA ARG A 34 9.67 2.13 -16.82
C ARG A 34 10.72 1.08 -16.46
N ARG A 35 10.31 -0.19 -16.37
CA ARG A 35 11.18 -1.32 -15.98
C ARG A 35 11.46 -2.29 -17.12
N CYS A 36 10.59 -2.31 -18.14
CA CYS A 36 10.76 -3.10 -19.35
C CYS A 36 10.22 -2.32 -20.56
N LYS A 37 10.41 -2.89 -21.76
CA LYS A 37 9.99 -2.30 -23.04
C LYS A 37 8.47 -2.10 -23.13
N ASP A 38 7.70 -3.01 -22.52
CA ASP A 38 6.23 -2.96 -22.50
C ASP A 38 5.66 -2.02 -21.43
N CYS A 39 6.51 -1.36 -20.64
CA CYS A 39 6.05 -0.36 -19.68
C CYS A 39 5.71 0.92 -20.41
N PHE A 40 4.49 1.41 -20.23
CA PHE A 40 4.05 2.70 -20.76
C PHE A 40 3.41 3.55 -19.67
N ILE A 41 3.50 4.86 -19.83
CA ILE A 41 2.98 5.82 -18.86
C ILE A 41 1.63 6.33 -19.36
N VAL A 42 0.64 6.35 -18.48
CA VAL A 42 -0.70 6.85 -18.77
C VAL A 42 -1.15 7.84 -17.70
N ARG A 43 -1.92 8.86 -18.09
CA ARG A 43 -2.65 9.72 -17.16
C ARG A 43 -4.09 9.24 -17.06
N ARG A 44 -4.57 9.00 -15.84
CA ARG A 44 -5.94 8.59 -15.54
C ARG A 44 -6.40 9.34 -14.29
N ARG A 45 -7.59 9.96 -14.33
CA ARG A 45 -8.17 10.69 -13.19
C ARG A 45 -7.17 11.69 -12.55
N GLY A 46 -6.44 12.44 -13.38
CA GLY A 46 -5.43 13.41 -12.94
C GLY A 46 -4.12 12.84 -12.41
N ARG A 47 -3.97 11.51 -12.29
CA ARG A 47 -2.75 10.86 -11.77
C ARG A 47 -1.97 10.14 -12.88
N LEU A 48 -0.65 10.09 -12.73
CA LEU A 48 0.23 9.33 -13.61
C LEU A 48 0.37 7.88 -13.13
N TYR A 49 0.40 6.96 -14.08
CA TYR A 49 0.57 5.53 -13.83
C TYR A 49 1.59 4.93 -14.79
N VAL A 50 2.36 3.95 -14.33
CA VAL A 50 3.08 3.02 -15.21
C VAL A 50 2.21 1.78 -15.34
N CYS A 51 1.81 1.43 -16.56
CA CYS A 51 1.14 0.19 -16.89
C CYS A 51 2.09 -0.72 -17.65
N CYS A 52 1.90 -2.03 -17.51
CA CYS A 52 2.67 -3.05 -18.20
C CYS A 52 1.75 -4.24 -18.46
N LYS A 53 1.71 -4.72 -19.71
CA LYS A 53 0.83 -5.81 -20.13
C LYS A 53 1.46 -7.18 -19.85
N THR A 54 2.78 -7.30 -20.01
CA THR A 54 3.53 -8.54 -19.78
C THR A 54 3.80 -8.80 -18.30
N ASN A 55 4.12 -7.77 -17.53
CA ASN A 55 4.57 -7.90 -16.14
C ASN A 55 3.74 -7.04 -15.16
N PRO A 56 2.77 -7.60 -14.42
CA PRO A 56 1.93 -6.84 -13.50
C PRO A 56 2.72 -6.22 -12.33
N ARG A 57 3.86 -6.82 -11.96
CA ARG A 57 4.77 -6.31 -10.91
C ARG A 57 5.35 -4.92 -11.21
N HIS A 58 5.28 -4.47 -12.46
CA HIS A 58 5.78 -3.16 -12.91
C HIS A 58 4.75 -2.04 -12.78
N LYS A 59 3.48 -2.38 -12.50
CA LYS A 59 2.40 -1.41 -12.36
C LYS A 59 2.68 -0.45 -11.20
N GLN A 60 2.70 0.85 -11.49
CA GLN A 60 3.01 1.90 -10.51
C GLN A 60 2.02 3.07 -10.63
N ARG A 61 1.75 3.77 -9.52
CA ARG A 61 0.96 5.00 -9.45
C ARG A 61 1.80 6.11 -8.85
N LYS A 62 1.76 7.31 -9.41
CA LYS A 62 2.39 8.49 -8.82
C LYS A 62 1.61 8.84 -7.54
N LEU A 63 2.32 8.91 -6.41
CA LEU A 63 1.79 9.49 -5.17
C LEU A 63 1.38 10.94 -5.45
#